data_AF-A0A6P0PCY9-F1
#
_entry.id   AF-A0A6P0PCY9-F1
#
_cell.length_a   1.000
_cell.length_b   1.000
_cell.length_c   1.000
_cell.angle_alpha   90.00
_cell.angle_beta   90.00
_cell.angle_gamma   90.00
#
_symmetry.space_group_name_H-M   'P 1'
#
loop_
_entity.id
_entity.type
_entity.pdbx_description
1 polymer ?
#
loop_
_entity_poly.entity_id
_entity_poly.type
_entity_poly.pdbx_seq_one_letter_code
_entity_poly.pdbx_strand_id
1 'polypeptide(L)'
;MFATRCGDHFLCLITNVICLVFGGKIIPTQAQLLQCYILSCWVTKFYLPINLIRLDEHSKNIFMLIEEDIEIQIQPNGEWSK
;
A
#
# COMPACT_ATOMS: atom_id res chain seq x y z
N MET A 1 19.02 -3.66 8.74
CA MET A 1 19.18 -2.19 8.79
C MET A 1 19.30 -1.70 7.35
N PHE A 2 18.19 -1.35 6.70
CA PHE A 2 18.21 -0.72 5.38
C PHE A 2 17.68 0.69 5.52
N ALA A 3 18.61 1.62 5.64
CA ALA A 3 18.37 3.04 5.53
C ALA A 3 18.28 3.41 4.05
N THR A 4 17.20 4.07 3.64
CA THR A 4 17.23 4.95 2.47
C THR A 4 16.71 6.31 2.90
N ARG A 5 17.66 7.17 3.29
CA ARG A 5 17.54 8.62 3.07
C ARG A 5 17.41 8.80 1.56
N CYS A 6 16.23 9.14 1.05
CA CYS A 6 16.09 9.63 -0.31
C CYS A 6 14.99 10.70 -0.33
N GLY A 7 15.40 11.90 -0.73
CA GLY A 7 14.72 13.16 -0.49
C GLY A 7 13.35 13.30 -1.15
N ASP A 8 12.68 14.35 -0.71
CA ASP A 8 11.27 14.71 -0.83
C ASP A 8 10.71 14.82 -2.26
N HIS A 9 11.51 14.54 -3.29
CA HIS A 9 11.11 14.53 -4.70
C HIS A 9 10.52 13.17 -5.15
N PHE A 10 10.94 12.05 -4.54
CA PHE A 10 10.44 10.72 -4.91
C PHE A 10 8.99 10.49 -4.44
N LEU A 11 8.64 11.05 -3.27
CA LEU A 11 7.27 11.04 -2.75
C LEU A 11 6.28 11.79 -3.66
N CYS A 12 6.71 12.89 -4.31
CA CYS A 12 5.86 13.61 -5.27
C CYS A 12 5.57 12.81 -6.55
N LEU A 13 6.53 12.02 -7.02
CA LEU A 13 6.34 11.15 -8.19
C LEU A 13 5.41 9.97 -7.87
N ILE A 14 5.58 9.33 -6.71
CA ILE A 14 4.69 8.26 -6.27
C ILE A 14 3.28 8.81 -6.03
N THR A 15 3.15 9.98 -5.39
CA THR A 15 1.84 10.62 -5.16
C THR A 15 1.13 10.96 -6.48
N ASN A 16 1.85 11.40 -7.51
CA ASN A 16 1.26 11.66 -8.84
C ASN A 16 0.81 10.38 -9.55
N VAL A 17 1.61 9.31 -9.51
CA VAL A 17 1.21 8.01 -10.09
C VAL A 17 -0.01 7.44 -9.36
N ILE A 18 -0.05 7.53 -8.03
CA ILE A 18 -1.22 7.10 -7.23
C ILE A 18 -2.46 7.92 -7.60
N CYS A 19 -2.34 9.25 -7.73
CA CYS A 19 -3.46 10.10 -8.13
C CYS A 19 -3.98 9.76 -9.55
N LEU A 20 -3.08 9.35 -10.46
CA LEU A 20 -3.40 9.02 -11.85
C LEU A 20 -4.01 7.61 -12.00
N VAL A 21 -3.60 6.65 -11.16
CA VAL A 21 -4.13 5.27 -11.16
C VAL A 21 -5.45 5.15 -10.39
N PHE A 22 -5.61 5.86 -9.27
CA PHE A 22 -6.79 5.70 -8.39
C PHE A 22 -7.95 6.65 -8.67
N GLY A 23 -7.83 7.57 -9.64
CA GLY A 23 -8.96 8.33 -10.19
C GLY A 23 -9.81 9.13 -9.18
N GLY A 24 -9.28 9.36 -7.96
CA GLY A 24 -10.07 9.82 -6.82
C GLY A 24 -9.23 10.58 -5.81
N LYS A 25 -9.86 11.55 -5.15
CA LYS A 25 -9.33 12.60 -4.27
C LYS A 25 -8.73 12.08 -2.93
N ILE A 26 -8.27 10.84 -2.89
CA ILE A 26 -7.84 10.11 -1.70
C ILE A 26 -6.38 9.70 -1.82
N ILE A 27 -5.56 10.31 -0.97
CA ILE A 27 -4.11 10.07 -0.89
C ILE A 27 -3.86 9.15 0.30
N PRO A 28 -3.23 7.98 0.12
CA PRO A 28 -2.86 7.10 1.22
C PRO A 28 -1.79 7.75 2.10
N THR A 29 -1.77 7.44 3.39
CA THR A 29 -0.72 7.97 4.28
C THR A 29 0.64 7.36 3.93
N GLN A 30 1.72 8.06 4.25
CA GLN A 30 3.07 7.53 4.02
C GLN A 30 3.32 6.22 4.75
N ALA A 31 2.79 6.07 5.97
CA ALA A 31 2.87 4.85 6.76
C ALA A 31 2.16 3.68 6.06
N GLN A 32 0.94 3.91 5.55
CA GLN A 32 0.20 2.92 4.77
C GLN A 32 0.94 2.48 3.51
N LEU A 33 1.51 3.43 2.78
CA LEU A 33 2.21 3.18 1.53
C LEU A 33 3.47 2.34 1.75
N LEU A 34 4.23 2.66 2.80
CA LEU A 34 5.40 1.88 3.20
C LEU A 34 5.00 0.46 3.60
N GLN A 35 3.96 0.31 4.41
CA GLN A 35 3.50 -0.99 4.86
C GLN A 35 2.97 -1.85 3.71
N CYS A 36 2.21 -1.25 2.79
CA CYS A 36 1.72 -1.90 1.59
C CYS A 36 2.88 -2.43 0.72
N TYR A 37 3.96 -1.66 0.56
CA TYR A 37 5.14 -2.10 -0.17
C TYR A 37 5.87 -3.25 0.54
N ILE A 38 6.08 -3.15 1.85
CA ILE A 38 6.72 -4.21 2.65
C ILE A 38 5.93 -5.52 2.54
N LEU A 39 4.61 -5.46 2.69
CA LEU A 39 3.73 -6.63 2.58
C LEU A 39 3.78 -7.21 1.17
N SER A 40 3.76 -6.38 0.13
CA SER A 40 3.88 -6.84 -1.27
C SER A 40 5.20 -7.59 -1.50
N CYS A 41 6.32 -7.07 -0.99
CA CYS A 41 7.62 -7.73 -1.04
C CYS A 41 7.66 -9.04 -0.23
N TRP A 42 6.90 -9.12 0.86
CA TRP A 42 6.82 -10.33 1.68
C TRP A 42 6.01 -11.41 0.95
N VAL A 43 4.83 -11.06 0.45
CA VAL A 43 3.93 -11.93 -0.31
C VAL A 43 4.62 -12.51 -1.55
N THR A 44 5.33 -11.67 -2.31
CA THR A 44 6.08 -12.12 -3.49
C THR A 44 7.22 -13.08 -3.16
N LYS A 45 7.80 -13.03 -1.95
CA LYS A 45 8.78 -14.07 -1.50
C LYS A 45 8.15 -15.44 -1.29
N PHE A 46 6.84 -15.50 -1.02
CA PHE A 46 6.08 -16.74 -0.93
C PHE A 46 5.52 -17.18 -2.29
N TYR A 47 5.85 -16.47 -3.38
CA TYR A 47 5.29 -16.72 -4.72
C TYR A 47 3.77 -16.63 -4.76
N LEU A 48 3.17 -15.90 -3.82
CA LEU A 48 1.72 -15.68 -3.78
C LEU A 48 1.35 -14.50 -4.70
N PRO A 49 0.33 -14.62 -5.55
CA PRO A 49 -0.13 -13.54 -6.39
C PRO A 49 -0.93 -12.51 -5.57
N ILE A 50 -0.71 -11.23 -5.85
CA ILE A 50 -1.53 -10.14 -5.33
C ILE A 50 -2.62 -9.87 -6.35
N ASN A 51 -3.87 -10.17 -5.98
CA ASN A 51 -5.01 -10.11 -6.90
C ASN A 51 -5.64 -8.71 -6.96
N LEU A 52 -5.72 -8.03 -5.81
CA LEU A 52 -6.34 -6.70 -5.73
C LEU A 52 -5.68 -5.86 -4.64
N ILE A 53 -5.40 -4.60 -4.94
CA ILE A 53 -5.07 -3.58 -3.93
C ILE A 53 -6.02 -2.40 -4.14
N ARG A 54 -6.79 -2.04 -3.11
CA ARG A 54 -7.74 -0.93 -3.16
C ARG A 54 -7.64 -0.08 -1.91
N LEU A 55 -7.69 1.24 -2.07
CA LEU A 55 -7.95 2.17 -0.97
C LEU A 55 -9.45 2.43 -0.88
N ASP A 56 -10.04 2.20 0.29
CA ASP A 56 -11.44 2.55 0.56
C ASP A 56 -11.58 4.03 0.95
N GLU A 57 -12.55 4.72 0.35
CA GLU A 57 -12.78 6.16 0.57
C GLU A 57 -13.41 6.44 1.93
N HIS A 58 -14.27 5.54 2.41
CA HIS A 58 -15.00 5.72 3.66
C HIS A 58 -14.11 5.45 4.88
N SER A 59 -13.44 4.30 4.87
CA SER A 59 -12.64 3.83 5.99
C SER A 59 -11.19 4.32 5.93
N LYS A 60 -10.74 4.81 4.77
CA LYS A 60 -9.34 5.18 4.48
C LYS A 60 -8.35 4.04 4.69
N ASN A 61 -8.83 2.80 4.62
CA ASN A 61 -8.02 1.60 4.78
C ASN A 61 -7.59 1.07 3.41
N ILE A 62 -6.39 0.53 3.32
CA ILE A 62 -5.95 -0.22 2.14
C ILE A 62 -6.33 -1.67 2.36
N PHE A 63 -7.06 -2.24 1.40
CA PHE A 63 -7.37 -3.65 1.32
C PHE A 63 -6.48 -4.29 0.27
N MET A 64 -5.81 -5.37 0.66
CA MET A 64 -4.97 -6.19 -0.20
C MET A 64 -5.52 -7.61 -0.19
N LEU A 65 -5.97 -8.07 -1.36
CA LEU A 65 -6.40 -9.45 -1.56
C LEU A 65 -5.25 -10.22 -2.21
N ILE A 66 -4.79 -11.25 -1.53
CA ILE A 66 -3.71 -12.13 -1.95
C ILE A 66 -4.31 -13.52 -2.14
N GLU A 67 -4.06 -14.12 -3.30
CA GLU A 67 -4.66 -15.40 -3.66
C GLU A 67 -6.21 -15.35 -3.48
N GLU A 68 -6.84 -16.41 -2.98
CA GLU A 68 -8.30 -16.49 -2.81
C GLU A 68 -8.76 -16.17 -1.38
N ASP A 69 -7.93 -16.42 -0.37
CA ASP A 69 -8.36 -16.44 1.04
C ASP A 69 -7.62 -15.45 1.96
N ILE A 70 -6.61 -14.74 1.46
CA ILE A 70 -5.79 -13.85 2.31
C ILE A 70 -6.20 -12.40 2.04
N GLU A 71 -7.00 -11.86 2.94
CA GLU A 71 -7.28 -10.44 3.00
C GLU A 71 -6.35 -9.79 4.01
N ILE A 72 -5.73 -8.66 3.64
CA ILE A 72 -4.96 -7.83 4.57
C ILE A 72 -5.52 -6.42 4.51
N GLN A 73 -5.86 -5.90 5.68
CA GLN A 73 -6.32 -4.54 5.86
C GLN A 73 -5.22 -3.71 6.50
N ILE A 74 -4.87 -2.58 5.90
CA ILE A 74 -3.87 -1.64 6.41
C ILE A 74 -4.55 -0.34 6.81
N GLN A 75 -4.46 -0.03 8.10
CA GLN A 75 -5.02 1.16 8.71
C GLN A 75 -4.17 2.42 8.44
N PRO A 76 -4.73 3.64 8.57
CA PRO A 76 -4.01 4.90 8.32
C PRO A 76 -2.73 5.09 9.15
N ASN A 77 -2.67 4.45 10.31
CA ASN A 77 -1.51 4.44 11.21
C ASN A 77 -0.37 3.51 10.73
N GLY A 78 -0.60 2.70 9.70
CA GLY A 78 0.36 1.71 9.18
C GLY A 78 0.29 0.35 9.88
N GLU A 79 -0.62 0.16 10.84
CA GLU A 79 -0.90 -1.17 11.37
C GLU A 79 -1.71 -1.99 10.37
N TRP A 80 -1.49 -3.30 10.35
CA TRP A 80 -2.19 -4.21 9.47
C TRP A 80 -2.85 -5.34 10.26
N SER A 81 -4.03 -5.75 9.81
CA SER A 81 -4.77 -6.91 10.32
C SER A 81 -5.07 -7.87 9.17
N LYS A 82 -5.10 -9.18 9.49
CA LYS A 82 -5.54 -10.25 8.59
C LYS A 82 -7.00 -10.57 8.89
#